data_AF-A0A0M9W9C8-F1
#
_entry.id   AF-A0A0M9W9C8-F1
#
_cell.length_a   1.000
_cell.length_b   1.000
_cell.length_c   1.000
_cell.angle_alpha   90.00
_cell.angle_beta   90.00
_cell.angle_gamma   90.00
#
_symmetry.space_group_name_H-M   'P 1'
#
loop_
_entity.id
_entity.type
_entity.pdbx_description
1 polymer ?
#
loop_
_entity_poly.entity_id
_entity_poly.type
_entity_poly.pdbx_seq_one_letter_code
_entity_poly.pdbx_strand_id
1 'polypeptide(L)'
;MAKETKSLRALHVQSEKTQDYLNSRENDNKQHGSFHPRHITIETFHNLLSHYPSTVERVHRDKLTLKLQSKSGNGPKRKAETKVTVAPTTKAGLDPSEEKNILEETDKFLQLDRWRYEDLPKIIADRANEGGQKGSTPEGAHLLKEELVDIMEWKTKHGVSRPMLMGMVKSNQDATITKSTSTAFAALPDVDPIVAPSDAFPKASLDALTAPIRGVGPATASLILSIATVLSDAKKQVPFYSDDVYLWLCLMDFPEGQDSKEQKPSKHKKPNGDLIVKYNMNEYRELWDASQELRIRLNNGAGDTPVSFIDIERAAYVLRNISVSGYYASQEPEAGLNIVKETELENSQLPKETKKDRGELGARRSKRIKQEAV
;
A
#
# COMPACT_ATOMS: atom_id res chain seq x y z
N MET A 1 64.53 -35.00 21.45
CA MET A 1 64.39 -34.19 22.68
C MET A 1 63.84 -32.84 22.22
N ALA A 2 62.52 -32.57 22.27
CA ALA A 2 61.72 -32.11 23.43
C ALA A 2 62.23 -30.76 23.95
N LYS A 3 61.48 -29.66 24.10
CA LYS A 3 60.05 -29.35 24.31
C LYS A 3 59.77 -27.94 23.70
N GLU A 4 58.68 -27.63 23.00
CA GLU A 4 57.28 -27.39 23.44
C GLU A 4 57.09 -26.38 24.58
N THR A 5 56.55 -25.19 24.25
CA THR A 5 55.45 -24.52 25.00
C THR A 5 54.77 -23.43 24.17
N LYS A 6 53.46 -23.60 23.99
CA LYS A 6 52.49 -22.64 23.46
C LYS A 6 52.32 -21.43 24.39
N SER A 7 52.04 -20.26 23.83
CA SER A 7 51.26 -19.22 24.51
C SER A 7 50.38 -18.48 23.51
N LEU A 8 49.07 -18.71 23.65
CA LEU A 8 47.99 -18.04 22.94
C LEU A 8 47.80 -16.64 23.53
N ARG A 9 47.82 -15.60 22.69
CA ARG A 9 47.36 -14.26 23.09
C ARG A 9 46.06 -13.95 22.37
N ALA A 10 44.97 -14.04 23.13
CA ALA A 10 43.63 -13.65 22.74
C ALA A 10 43.56 -12.12 22.53
N LEU A 11 42.98 -11.71 21.42
CA LEU A 11 42.58 -10.33 21.15
C LEU A 11 41.31 -10.03 21.95
N HIS A 12 41.44 -9.13 22.92
CA HIS A 12 40.35 -8.60 23.71
C HIS A 12 39.65 -7.51 22.89
N VAL A 13 38.61 -7.90 22.13
CA VAL A 13 37.66 -6.98 21.51
C VAL A 13 36.59 -6.67 22.55
N GLN A 14 36.51 -5.41 22.96
CA GLN A 14 35.47 -4.90 23.85
C GLN A 14 34.10 -5.09 23.20
N SER A 15 33.32 -6.00 23.77
CA SER A 15 31.90 -6.20 23.51
C SER A 15 31.11 -5.55 24.64
N GLU A 16 30.78 -4.28 24.50
CA GLU A 16 29.78 -3.61 25.35
C GLU A 16 28.96 -2.65 24.49
N LYS A 17 27.88 -3.17 23.88
CA LYS A 17 26.65 -2.43 23.50
C LYS A 17 25.56 -3.32 22.88
N THR A 18 25.46 -4.59 23.32
CA THR A 18 24.48 -5.54 22.76
C THR A 18 23.67 -6.23 23.86
N GLN A 19 23.39 -5.51 24.96
CA GLN A 19 22.67 -6.10 26.10
C GLN A 19 21.43 -5.32 26.57
N ASP A 20 21.08 -4.20 25.91
CA ASP A 20 19.88 -3.42 26.22
C ASP A 20 18.68 -3.69 25.30
N TYR A 21 18.79 -4.60 24.32
CA TYR A 21 17.71 -4.90 23.36
C TYR A 21 17.00 -6.24 23.59
N LEU A 22 17.34 -7.00 24.64
CA LEU A 22 16.80 -8.35 24.85
C LEU A 22 15.68 -8.46 25.91
N ASN A 23 15.30 -7.37 26.57
CA ASN A 23 14.28 -7.41 27.66
C ASN A 23 12.93 -6.76 27.31
N SER A 24 12.58 -6.58 26.03
CA SER A 24 11.25 -6.09 25.64
C SER A 24 10.38 -7.12 24.93
N ARG A 25 10.67 -8.41 25.11
CA ARG A 25 9.95 -9.54 24.49
C ARG A 25 9.15 -10.33 25.52
N GLU A 26 8.26 -9.68 26.25
CA GLU A 26 7.25 -10.37 27.08
C GLU A 26 6.15 -9.37 27.49
N ASN A 27 5.36 -8.93 26.51
CA ASN A 27 3.95 -8.52 26.65
C ASN A 27 3.56 -7.72 25.41
N ASP A 28 3.15 -8.41 24.35
CA ASP A 28 2.23 -7.83 23.36
C ASP A 28 1.42 -8.98 22.75
N ASN A 29 0.54 -9.53 23.59
CA ASN A 29 -0.62 -10.24 23.12
C ASN A 29 -1.64 -9.20 22.66
N LYS A 30 -1.35 -8.54 21.54
CA LYS A 30 -2.26 -7.58 20.89
C LYS A 30 -2.35 -7.88 19.40
N GLN A 31 -3.58 -7.88 18.95
CA GLN A 31 -4.14 -8.45 17.72
C GLN A 31 -3.76 -7.67 16.44
N HIS A 32 -2.61 -6.99 16.42
CA HIS A 32 -2.18 -6.13 15.31
C HIS A 32 -0.95 -6.72 14.62
N GLY A 33 -1.11 -7.10 13.35
CA GLY A 33 -0.03 -7.64 12.53
C GLY A 33 1.13 -6.64 12.34
N SER A 34 2.37 -7.14 12.42
CA SER A 34 3.57 -6.34 12.16
C SER A 34 3.66 -5.95 10.69
N PHE A 35 4.01 -4.70 10.38
CA PHE A 35 4.32 -4.26 9.01
C PHE A 35 5.79 -4.36 8.64
N HIS A 36 6.64 -4.84 9.56
CA HIS A 36 8.07 -4.99 9.29
C HIS A 36 8.27 -6.02 8.16
N PRO A 37 9.02 -5.73 7.08
CA PRO A 37 9.15 -6.63 5.92
C PRO A 37 9.59 -8.06 6.25
N ARG A 38 10.40 -8.23 7.31
CA ARG A 38 10.84 -9.56 7.79
C ARG A 38 9.82 -10.30 8.67
N HIS A 39 8.77 -9.64 9.13
CA HIS A 39 7.81 -10.17 10.12
C HIS A 39 6.35 -10.09 9.67
N ILE A 40 6.03 -9.32 8.63
CA ILE A 40 4.67 -9.22 8.09
C ILE A 40 4.18 -10.59 7.62
N THR A 41 3.02 -11.00 8.12
CA THR A 41 2.38 -12.26 7.74
C THR A 41 1.71 -12.14 6.38
N ILE A 42 1.51 -13.26 5.69
CA ILE A 42 0.77 -13.27 4.42
C ILE A 42 -0.66 -12.75 4.59
N GLU A 43 -1.30 -13.02 5.73
CA GLU A 43 -2.63 -12.51 6.07
C GLU A 43 -2.63 -10.98 6.24
N THR A 44 -1.67 -10.42 6.98
CA THR A 44 -1.54 -8.96 7.13
C THR A 44 -1.27 -8.31 5.78
N PHE A 45 -0.44 -8.94 4.94
CA PHE A 45 -0.14 -8.48 3.60
C PHE A 45 -1.37 -8.48 2.69
N HIS A 46 -2.14 -9.57 2.66
CA HIS A 46 -3.40 -9.64 1.88
C HIS A 46 -4.46 -8.68 2.40
N ASN A 47 -4.53 -8.44 3.72
CA ASN A 47 -5.41 -7.43 4.28
C ASN A 47 -5.04 -6.04 3.71
N LEU A 48 -3.76 -5.65 3.74
CA LEU A 48 -3.31 -4.39 3.13
C LEU A 48 -3.72 -4.31 1.65
N LEU A 49 -3.52 -5.37 0.86
CA LEU A 49 -3.90 -5.40 -0.55
C LEU A 49 -5.39 -5.14 -0.78
N SER A 50 -6.25 -5.71 0.06
CA SER A 50 -7.71 -5.56 -0.07
C SER A 50 -8.15 -4.09 0.04
N HIS A 51 -7.37 -3.27 0.73
CA HIS A 51 -7.62 -1.83 0.90
C HIS A 51 -7.08 -0.96 -0.24
N TYR A 52 -6.33 -1.52 -1.21
CA TYR A 52 -5.74 -0.73 -2.31
C TYR A 52 -6.79 0.08 -3.10
N PRO A 53 -7.91 -0.51 -3.58
CA PRO A 53 -8.88 0.23 -4.41
C PRO A 53 -9.49 1.43 -3.70
N SER A 54 -9.90 1.28 -2.43
CA SER A 54 -10.45 2.39 -1.65
C SER A 54 -9.39 3.43 -1.28
N THR A 55 -8.14 2.99 -1.07
CA THR A 55 -7.04 3.90 -0.71
C THR A 55 -6.67 4.81 -1.89
N VAL A 56 -6.52 4.25 -3.09
CA VAL A 56 -6.13 5.03 -4.29
C VAL A 56 -7.20 6.06 -4.66
N GLU A 57 -8.48 5.71 -4.55
CA GLU A 57 -9.60 6.63 -4.76
C GLU A 57 -9.56 7.78 -3.75
N ARG A 58 -9.49 7.48 -2.44
CA ARG A 58 -9.49 8.49 -1.37
C ARG A 58 -8.31 9.43 -1.47
N VAL A 59 -7.10 8.88 -1.62
CA VAL A 59 -5.88 9.68 -1.75
C VAL A 59 -5.97 10.62 -2.95
N HIS A 60 -6.48 10.15 -4.10
CA HIS A 60 -6.62 11.02 -5.27
C HIS A 60 -7.67 12.12 -5.06
N ARG A 61 -8.84 11.75 -4.50
CA ARG A 61 -9.91 12.70 -4.16
C ARG A 61 -9.41 13.79 -3.20
N ASP A 62 -8.64 13.41 -2.18
CA ASP A 62 -8.06 14.35 -1.21
C ASP A 62 -7.05 15.29 -1.88
N LYS A 63 -6.18 14.75 -2.75
CA LYS A 63 -5.24 15.58 -3.55
C LYS A 63 -5.99 16.62 -4.39
N LEU A 64 -7.08 16.25 -5.05
CA LEU A 64 -7.90 17.17 -5.86
C LEU A 64 -8.57 18.24 -4.98
N THR A 65 -9.13 17.83 -3.84
CA THR A 65 -9.78 18.73 -2.88
C THR A 65 -8.79 19.77 -2.33
N LEU A 66 -7.60 19.35 -1.91
CA LEU A 66 -6.53 20.25 -1.45
C LEU A 66 -6.06 21.21 -2.56
N LYS A 67 -6.00 20.74 -3.81
CA LYS A 67 -5.64 21.56 -4.97
C LYS A 67 -6.70 22.63 -5.27
N LEU A 68 -7.98 22.37 -5.01
CA LEU A 68 -9.04 23.37 -5.15
C LEU A 68 -8.99 24.40 -4.02
N GLN A 69 -8.84 23.94 -2.77
CA GLN A 69 -8.74 24.81 -1.59
C GLN A 69 -7.53 25.76 -1.66
N SER A 70 -6.39 25.30 -2.21
CA SER A 70 -5.22 26.16 -2.40
C SER A 70 -5.38 27.21 -3.52
N LYS A 71 -6.28 26.99 -4.48
CA LYS A 71 -6.59 27.97 -5.53
C LYS A 71 -7.55 29.06 -5.07
N SER A 72 -8.52 28.75 -4.21
CA SER A 72 -9.48 29.74 -3.68
C SER A 72 -8.85 30.75 -2.71
N GLY A 73 -7.69 30.43 -2.11
CA GLY A 73 -6.93 31.34 -1.24
C GLY A 73 -6.12 32.43 -1.96
N ASN A 74 -5.95 32.37 -3.30
CA ASN A 74 -5.10 33.29 -4.08
C ASN A 74 -5.90 34.40 -4.81
N GLY A 75 -6.88 35.01 -4.13
CA GLY A 75 -7.56 36.22 -4.63
C GLY A 75 -6.65 37.46 -4.68
N PRO A 76 -7.02 38.52 -5.42
CA PRO A 76 -6.13 39.66 -5.69
C PRO A 76 -5.74 40.40 -4.41
N LYS A 77 -4.43 40.62 -4.22
CA LYS A 77 -3.85 41.41 -3.12
C LYS A 77 -4.53 42.78 -2.99
N ARG A 78 -5.44 42.95 -2.03
CA ARG A 78 -5.79 44.27 -1.49
C ARG A 78 -4.79 44.64 -0.40
N LYS A 79 -4.38 45.91 -0.41
CA LYS A 79 -3.38 46.51 0.49
C LYS A 79 -3.81 46.43 1.97
N ALA A 80 -2.77 46.39 2.80
CA ALA A 80 -2.67 46.29 4.26
C ALA A 80 -3.79 46.94 5.11
N GLU A 81 -4.15 46.29 6.23
CA GLU A 81 -4.07 46.86 7.59
C GLU A 81 -4.25 45.80 8.70
N THR A 82 -3.38 45.90 9.71
CA THR A 82 -3.39 45.52 11.14
C THR A 82 -4.27 44.37 11.71
N LYS A 83 -3.56 43.39 12.31
CA LYS A 83 -3.90 42.42 13.40
C LYS A 83 -5.36 42.30 13.89
N VAL A 84 -5.95 41.10 13.76
CA VAL A 84 -6.57 40.33 14.86
C VAL A 84 -6.42 38.83 14.57
N THR A 85 -5.95 38.08 15.57
CA THR A 85 -5.89 36.61 15.60
C THR A 85 -7.30 36.05 15.61
N VAL A 86 -7.73 35.41 14.52
CA VAL A 86 -8.96 34.61 14.49
C VAL A 86 -8.60 33.24 13.92
N ALA A 87 -8.97 32.20 14.66
CA ALA A 87 -8.79 30.80 14.32
C ALA A 87 -9.34 30.50 12.90
N PRO A 88 -8.78 29.52 12.17
CA PRO A 88 -9.33 29.13 10.88
C PRO A 88 -10.66 28.42 11.14
N THR A 89 -11.75 29.14 10.93
CA THR A 89 -13.09 28.57 10.84
C THR A 89 -13.17 27.74 9.56
N THR A 90 -13.17 26.42 9.73
CA THR A 90 -13.64 25.45 8.74
C THR A 90 -15.08 25.79 8.34
N LYS A 91 -15.27 26.47 7.21
CA LYS A 91 -16.52 26.49 6.44
C LYS A 91 -16.30 27.09 5.04
N ALA A 92 -16.07 26.21 4.08
CA ALA A 92 -16.63 26.33 2.73
C ALA A 92 -16.90 24.90 2.28
N GLY A 93 -18.17 24.49 2.30
CA GLY A 93 -18.55 23.26 1.60
C GLY A 93 -18.23 23.45 0.13
N LEU A 94 -17.65 22.44 -0.51
CA LEU A 94 -17.44 22.44 -1.96
C LEU A 94 -18.78 22.71 -2.65
N ASP A 95 -18.78 23.56 -3.67
CA ASP A 95 -19.97 23.75 -4.50
C ASP A 95 -20.30 22.43 -5.21
N PRO A 96 -21.58 22.06 -5.44
CA PRO A 96 -21.93 20.83 -6.15
C PRO A 96 -21.23 20.66 -7.51
N SER A 97 -20.89 21.76 -8.20
CA SER A 97 -20.11 21.69 -9.44
C SER A 97 -18.65 21.29 -9.21
N GLU A 98 -18.04 21.71 -8.11
CA GLU A 98 -16.67 21.33 -7.73
C GLU A 98 -16.62 19.86 -7.31
N GLU A 99 -17.61 19.40 -6.54
CA GLU A 99 -17.70 17.99 -6.15
C GLU A 99 -17.88 17.08 -7.37
N LYS A 100 -18.75 17.47 -8.32
CA LYS A 100 -18.90 16.75 -9.59
C LYS A 100 -17.59 16.67 -10.37
N ASN A 101 -16.84 17.78 -10.46
CA ASN A 101 -15.54 17.78 -11.14
C ASN A 101 -14.53 16.86 -10.45
N ILE A 102 -14.46 16.87 -9.12
CA ILE A 102 -13.59 15.96 -8.36
C ILE A 102 -13.93 14.51 -8.67
N LEU A 103 -15.23 14.14 -8.70
CA LEU A 103 -15.65 12.78 -9.02
C LEU A 103 -15.24 12.38 -10.43
N GLU A 104 -15.47 13.24 -11.43
CA GLU A 104 -15.08 12.97 -12.83
C GLU A 104 -13.56 12.81 -12.99
N GLU A 105 -12.76 13.66 -12.35
CA GLU A 105 -11.30 13.56 -12.41
C GLU A 105 -10.76 12.36 -11.64
N THR A 106 -11.38 11.99 -10.52
CA THR A 106 -11.07 10.74 -9.80
C THR A 106 -11.37 9.52 -10.67
N ASP A 107 -12.53 9.47 -11.33
CA ASP A 107 -12.88 8.35 -12.21
C ASP A 107 -11.88 8.21 -13.36
N LYS A 108 -11.50 9.32 -14.02
CA LYS A 108 -10.44 9.31 -15.05
C LYS A 108 -9.12 8.77 -14.53
N PHE A 109 -8.74 9.12 -13.30
CA PHE A 109 -7.51 8.59 -12.70
C PHE A 109 -7.61 7.10 -12.38
N LEU A 110 -8.77 6.62 -11.88
CA LEU A 110 -8.98 5.19 -11.64
C LEU A 110 -8.96 4.38 -12.94
N GLN A 111 -9.50 4.94 -14.03
CA GLN A 111 -9.37 4.34 -15.37
C GLN A 111 -7.89 4.26 -15.80
N LEU A 112 -7.10 5.31 -15.56
CA LEU A 112 -5.67 5.31 -15.84
C LEU A 112 -4.89 4.31 -14.97
N ASP A 113 -5.25 4.16 -13.69
CA ASP A 113 -4.67 3.17 -12.77
C ASP A 113 -4.95 1.74 -13.27
N ARG A 114 -6.21 1.46 -13.62
CA ARG A 114 -6.61 0.18 -14.22
C ARG A 114 -5.89 -0.08 -15.53
N TRP A 115 -5.84 0.92 -16.42
CA TRP A 115 -5.16 0.82 -17.70
C TRP A 115 -3.70 0.40 -17.53
N ARG A 116 -2.98 0.99 -16.57
CA ARG A 116 -1.59 0.61 -16.28
C ARG A 116 -1.46 -0.86 -15.88
N TYR A 117 -2.30 -1.34 -14.96
CA TYR A 117 -2.13 -2.68 -14.38
C TYR A 117 -2.75 -3.80 -15.23
N GLU A 118 -3.79 -3.51 -16.01
CA GLU A 118 -4.59 -4.52 -16.71
C GLU A 118 -4.48 -4.42 -18.24
N ASP A 119 -4.60 -3.22 -18.80
CA ASP A 119 -4.79 -3.06 -20.25
C ASP A 119 -3.46 -2.91 -20.99
N LEU A 120 -2.59 -2.02 -20.52
CA LEU A 120 -1.29 -1.76 -21.13
C LEU A 120 -0.41 -3.02 -21.21
N PRO A 121 -0.32 -3.89 -20.18
CA PRO A 121 0.42 -5.15 -20.30
C PRO A 121 -0.10 -6.04 -21.44
N LYS A 122 -1.43 -6.11 -21.64
CA LYS A 122 -2.04 -6.88 -22.74
C LYS A 122 -1.73 -6.25 -24.08
N ILE A 123 -1.86 -4.92 -24.20
CA ILE A 123 -1.52 -4.18 -25.42
C ILE A 123 -0.06 -4.43 -25.84
N ILE A 124 0.88 -4.41 -24.89
CA ILE A 124 2.29 -4.70 -25.17
C ILE A 124 2.49 -6.16 -25.61
N ALA A 125 1.79 -7.10 -24.97
CA ALA A 125 1.88 -8.52 -25.30
C ALA A 125 1.29 -8.83 -26.69
N ASP A 126 0.13 -8.26 -27.03
CA ASP A 126 -0.51 -8.40 -28.34
C ASP A 126 0.41 -7.87 -29.44
N ARG A 127 1.02 -6.71 -29.22
CA ARG A 127 2.00 -6.11 -30.13
C ARG A 127 3.24 -6.98 -30.33
N ALA A 128 3.68 -7.67 -29.28
CA ALA A 128 4.78 -8.63 -29.36
C ALA A 128 4.45 -9.81 -30.29
N ASN A 129 3.18 -10.24 -30.30
CA ASN A 129 2.69 -11.34 -31.12
C ASN A 129 2.42 -10.91 -32.58
N GLU A 130 2.02 -9.66 -32.82
CA GLU A 130 1.73 -9.10 -34.14
C GLU A 130 2.99 -8.87 -35.01
N GLY A 131 4.15 -8.61 -34.39
CA GLY A 131 5.42 -8.33 -35.06
C GLY A 131 5.92 -9.42 -36.03
N GLY A 132 5.30 -10.62 -36.04
CA GLY A 132 5.54 -11.67 -37.01
C GLY A 132 4.88 -11.47 -38.38
N GLN A 133 4.03 -10.44 -38.57
CA GLN A 133 3.39 -10.13 -39.85
C GLN A 133 4.17 -9.04 -40.61
N LYS A 134 4.72 -9.42 -41.77
CA LYS A 134 5.62 -8.60 -42.60
C LYS A 134 5.10 -7.18 -42.89
N GLY A 135 5.92 -6.20 -42.53
CA GLY A 135 6.19 -5.02 -43.36
C GLY A 135 5.45 -3.73 -43.00
N SER A 136 5.70 -3.16 -41.82
CA SER A 136 5.73 -1.69 -41.57
C SER A 136 5.74 -1.31 -40.08
N THR A 137 5.42 -2.24 -39.18
CA THR A 137 5.44 -2.01 -37.73
C THR A 137 6.80 -2.37 -37.12
N PRO A 138 7.24 -1.69 -36.04
CA PRO A 138 8.40 -2.10 -35.27
C PRO A 138 8.19 -3.52 -34.74
N GLU A 139 9.14 -4.41 -35.00
CA GLU A 139 9.05 -5.82 -34.61
C GLU A 139 9.21 -5.98 -33.09
N GLY A 140 8.33 -6.78 -32.48
CA GLY A 140 8.37 -7.13 -31.06
C GLY A 140 7.66 -6.14 -30.11
N ALA A 141 7.62 -6.50 -28.82
CA ALA A 141 7.04 -5.69 -27.76
C ALA A 141 7.67 -4.29 -27.72
N HIS A 142 6.89 -3.22 -27.60
CA HIS A 142 7.39 -1.85 -27.46
C HIS A 142 6.30 -0.92 -26.90
N LEU A 143 6.65 0.32 -26.55
CA LEU A 143 5.68 1.39 -26.25
C LEU A 143 5.55 2.39 -27.39
N LEU A 144 4.38 2.99 -27.50
CA LEU A 144 4.11 4.21 -28.25
C LEU A 144 4.38 5.44 -27.37
N LYS A 145 4.52 6.60 -28.02
CA LYS A 145 4.79 7.86 -27.32
C LYS A 145 3.67 8.25 -26.36
N GLU A 146 2.42 8.16 -26.80
CA GLU A 146 1.27 8.52 -25.96
C GLU A 146 1.15 7.58 -24.76
N GLU A 147 1.46 6.29 -24.92
CA GLU A 147 1.50 5.32 -23.80
C GLU A 147 2.56 5.72 -22.76
N LEU A 148 3.74 6.18 -23.19
CA LEU A 148 4.76 6.68 -22.25
C LEU A 148 4.32 7.98 -21.56
N VAL A 149 3.57 8.84 -22.24
CA VAL A 149 2.98 10.05 -21.65
C VAL A 149 1.96 9.68 -20.58
N ASP A 150 1.08 8.73 -20.85
CA ASP A 150 0.06 8.23 -19.92
C ASP A 150 0.69 7.53 -18.71
N ILE A 151 1.75 6.74 -18.91
CA ILE A 151 2.55 6.15 -17.82
C ILE A 151 3.13 7.25 -16.92
N MET A 152 3.64 8.34 -17.51
CA MET A 152 4.19 9.46 -16.74
C MET A 152 3.09 10.25 -16.02
N GLU A 153 1.91 10.38 -16.62
CA GLU A 153 0.75 11.02 -16.01
C GLU A 153 0.29 10.21 -14.79
N TRP A 154 0.14 8.90 -14.96
CA TRP A 154 -0.18 7.98 -13.88
C TRP A 154 0.83 8.13 -12.74
N LYS A 155 2.13 8.04 -13.04
CA LYS A 155 3.20 8.15 -12.04
C LYS A 155 3.14 9.45 -11.24
N THR A 156 2.85 10.56 -11.92
CA THR A 156 2.78 11.90 -11.33
C THR A 156 1.54 12.08 -10.46
N LYS A 157 0.40 11.48 -10.83
CA LYS A 157 -0.86 11.51 -10.07
C LYS A 157 -0.82 10.55 -8.87
N HIS A 158 -0.24 9.37 -9.06
CA HIS A 158 -0.13 8.32 -8.05
C HIS A 158 0.88 8.68 -6.96
N GLY A 159 2.08 9.10 -7.34
CA GLY A 159 3.16 9.50 -6.44
C GLY A 159 3.29 11.00 -6.20
N VAL A 160 4.54 11.44 -6.05
CA VAL A 160 4.95 12.85 -5.92
C VAL A 160 4.99 13.51 -7.29
N SER A 161 4.32 14.66 -7.42
CA SER A 161 4.25 15.39 -8.69
C SER A 161 5.59 16.04 -9.06
N ARG A 162 6.11 15.73 -10.26
CA ARG A 162 7.33 16.31 -10.83
C ARG A 162 7.06 16.91 -12.22
N PRO A 163 6.45 18.11 -12.29
CA PRO A 163 5.92 18.67 -13.55
C PRO A 163 6.93 18.77 -14.69
N MET A 164 8.21 18.99 -14.35
CA MET A 164 9.29 19.13 -15.35
C MET A 164 9.55 17.85 -16.15
N LEU A 165 9.30 16.66 -15.59
CA LEU A 165 9.56 15.39 -16.27
C LEU A 165 8.60 15.16 -17.43
N MET A 166 7.35 15.62 -17.31
CA MET A 166 6.35 15.47 -18.36
C MET A 166 6.75 16.20 -19.65
N GLY A 167 7.29 17.42 -19.53
CA GLY A 167 7.78 18.17 -20.68
C GLY A 167 8.96 17.49 -21.39
N MET A 168 9.85 16.84 -20.62
CA MET A 168 10.96 16.08 -21.18
C MET A 168 10.48 14.85 -21.95
N VAL A 169 9.55 14.08 -21.37
CA VAL A 169 8.98 12.89 -22.04
C VAL A 169 8.34 13.27 -23.37
N LYS A 170 7.50 14.31 -23.39
CA LYS A 170 6.82 14.81 -24.59
C LYS A 170 7.77 15.29 -25.70
N SER A 171 8.99 15.71 -25.34
CA SER A 171 10.00 16.18 -26.30
C SER A 171 10.74 15.07 -27.05
N ASN A 172 10.61 13.81 -26.62
CA ASN A 172 11.25 12.69 -27.30
C ASN A 172 10.56 12.38 -28.64
N GLN A 173 11.34 11.86 -29.60
CA GLN A 173 10.84 11.39 -30.88
C GLN A 173 10.22 9.99 -30.72
N ASP A 174 9.13 9.75 -31.44
CA ASP A 174 8.36 8.49 -31.41
C ASP A 174 9.26 7.29 -31.72
N ALA A 175 10.07 7.40 -32.78
CA ALA A 175 11.04 6.37 -33.17
C ALA A 175 12.06 6.03 -32.07
N THR A 176 12.48 7.03 -31.26
CA THR A 176 13.38 6.80 -30.13
C THR A 176 12.68 5.98 -29.05
N ILE A 177 11.46 6.36 -28.67
CA ILE A 177 10.69 5.65 -27.63
C ILE A 177 10.46 4.20 -28.03
N THR A 178 9.96 3.98 -29.24
CA THR A 178 9.71 2.65 -29.80
C THR A 178 10.97 1.80 -29.82
N LYS A 179 12.07 2.31 -30.40
CA LYS A 179 13.34 1.57 -30.50
C LYS A 179 13.91 1.23 -29.13
N SER A 180 13.94 2.20 -28.22
CA SER A 180 14.51 2.03 -26.88
C SER A 180 13.70 1.08 -26.01
N THR A 181 12.38 1.14 -26.07
CA THR A 181 11.51 0.21 -25.32
C THR A 181 11.56 -1.20 -25.88
N SER A 182 11.55 -1.35 -27.21
CA SER A 182 11.78 -2.65 -27.87
C SER A 182 13.12 -3.27 -27.46
N THR A 183 14.21 -2.48 -27.54
CA THR A 183 15.54 -2.92 -27.12
C THR A 183 15.56 -3.34 -25.64
N ALA A 184 14.90 -2.56 -24.77
CA ALA A 184 14.85 -2.83 -23.35
C ALA A 184 14.10 -4.12 -23.02
N PHE A 185 12.97 -4.37 -23.67
CA PHE A 185 12.17 -5.56 -23.47
C PHE A 185 12.87 -6.82 -23.99
N ALA A 186 13.54 -6.73 -25.15
CA ALA A 186 14.35 -7.82 -25.69
C ALA A 186 15.58 -8.16 -24.83
N ALA A 187 16.08 -7.20 -24.04
CA ALA A 187 17.24 -7.38 -23.16
C ALA A 187 16.89 -7.89 -21.75
N LEU A 188 15.62 -8.22 -21.48
CA LEU A 188 15.20 -8.73 -20.17
C LEU A 188 15.87 -10.09 -19.87
N PRO A 189 16.43 -10.28 -18.64
CA PRO A 189 17.06 -11.54 -18.27
C PRO A 189 16.08 -12.72 -18.31
N ASP A 190 16.56 -13.86 -18.81
CA ASP A 190 15.83 -15.14 -18.78
C ASP A 190 16.50 -16.12 -17.80
N VAL A 191 16.75 -15.64 -16.58
CA VAL A 191 17.34 -16.43 -15.50
C VAL A 191 16.52 -16.26 -14.23
N ASP A 192 16.41 -17.34 -13.45
CA ASP A 192 15.69 -17.31 -12.19
C ASP A 192 16.47 -16.47 -11.17
N PRO A 193 15.89 -15.39 -10.60
CA PRO A 193 16.57 -14.54 -9.64
C PRO A 193 16.89 -15.25 -8.31
N ILE A 194 16.32 -16.43 -8.04
CA ILE A 194 16.71 -17.29 -6.92
C ILE A 194 18.01 -18.04 -7.22
N VAL A 195 18.19 -18.47 -8.47
CA VAL A 195 19.33 -19.30 -8.90
C VAL A 195 20.55 -18.43 -9.23
N ALA A 196 20.33 -17.33 -9.94
CA ALA A 196 21.38 -16.41 -10.37
C ALA A 196 21.01 -14.94 -10.07
N PRO A 197 21.02 -14.51 -8.79
CA PRO A 197 20.54 -13.18 -8.39
C PRO A 197 21.26 -12.03 -9.11
N SER A 198 22.57 -12.17 -9.35
CA SER A 198 23.37 -11.15 -10.03
C SER A 198 23.03 -11.01 -11.51
N ASP A 199 22.77 -12.13 -12.19
CA ASP A 199 22.48 -12.15 -13.63
C ASP A 199 21.02 -11.80 -13.93
N ALA A 200 20.13 -12.03 -12.97
CA ALA A 200 18.71 -11.69 -13.08
C ALA A 200 18.41 -10.19 -13.00
N PHE A 201 19.37 -9.37 -12.53
CA PHE A 201 19.17 -7.93 -12.45
C PHE A 201 19.14 -7.30 -13.86
N PRO A 202 18.06 -6.60 -14.27
CA PRO A 202 17.82 -6.20 -15.66
C PRO A 202 18.60 -4.94 -16.06
N LYS A 203 19.91 -4.90 -15.82
CA LYS A 203 20.75 -3.71 -16.05
C LYS A 203 20.71 -3.25 -17.51
N ALA A 204 20.85 -4.19 -18.45
CA ALA A 204 20.85 -3.86 -19.88
C ALA A 204 19.51 -3.24 -20.32
N SER A 205 18.39 -3.77 -19.84
CA SER A 205 17.06 -3.22 -20.09
C SER A 205 16.90 -1.81 -19.51
N LEU A 206 17.41 -1.55 -18.30
CA LEU A 206 17.37 -0.22 -17.68
C LEU A 206 18.23 0.79 -18.44
N ASP A 207 19.43 0.41 -18.84
CA ASP A 207 20.34 1.29 -19.61
C ASP A 207 19.72 1.67 -20.97
N ALA A 208 19.06 0.72 -21.63
CA ALA A 208 18.35 0.94 -22.90
C ALA A 208 17.20 1.95 -22.80
N LEU A 209 16.62 2.15 -21.61
CA LEU A 209 15.58 3.15 -21.34
C LEU A 209 16.15 4.48 -20.86
N THR A 210 17.13 4.43 -19.96
CA THR A 210 17.63 5.62 -19.24
C THR A 210 18.62 6.47 -20.03
N ALA A 211 19.42 5.86 -20.92
CA ALA A 211 20.38 6.61 -21.73
C ALA A 211 19.71 7.41 -22.87
N PRO A 212 18.76 6.85 -23.65
CA PRO A 212 18.23 7.54 -24.84
C PRO A 212 16.96 8.39 -24.58
N ILE A 213 16.14 8.07 -23.59
CA ILE A 213 14.84 8.74 -23.40
C ILE A 213 14.95 9.85 -22.34
N ARG A 214 14.80 11.10 -22.77
CA ARG A 214 14.81 12.25 -21.86
C ARG A 214 13.64 12.19 -20.88
N GLY A 215 13.90 12.43 -19.60
CA GLY A 215 12.90 12.35 -18.54
C GLY A 215 12.65 10.95 -17.99
N VAL A 216 13.34 9.93 -18.52
CA VAL A 216 13.31 8.55 -18.00
C VAL A 216 14.58 8.27 -17.21
N GLY A 217 14.45 8.29 -15.89
CA GLY A 217 15.49 7.80 -14.97
C GLY A 217 15.21 6.39 -14.45
N PRO A 218 16.03 5.86 -13.53
CA PRO A 218 15.86 4.55 -12.89
C PRO A 218 14.43 4.22 -12.45
N ALA A 219 13.76 5.18 -11.82
CA ALA A 219 12.39 4.98 -11.36
C ALA A 219 11.38 4.87 -12.50
N THR A 220 11.55 5.59 -13.60
CA THR A 220 10.62 5.49 -14.73
C THR A 220 10.95 4.27 -15.61
N ALA A 221 12.23 3.93 -15.74
CA ALA A 221 12.66 2.73 -16.45
C ALA A 221 12.12 1.46 -15.77
N SER A 222 12.27 1.33 -14.45
CA SER A 222 11.71 0.19 -13.69
C SER A 222 10.18 0.11 -13.76
N LEU A 223 9.47 1.25 -13.82
CA LEU A 223 8.02 1.27 -14.06
C LEU A 223 7.64 0.70 -15.44
N ILE A 224 8.37 1.10 -16.48
CA ILE A 224 8.15 0.60 -17.84
C ILE A 224 8.41 -0.92 -17.90
N LEU A 225 9.49 -1.39 -17.28
CA LEU A 225 9.82 -2.82 -17.23
C LEU A 225 8.83 -3.63 -16.37
N SER A 226 8.32 -3.06 -15.27
CA SER A 226 7.33 -3.77 -14.44
C SER A 226 6.04 -4.02 -15.21
N ILE A 227 5.56 -3.04 -15.99
CA ILE A 227 4.39 -3.16 -16.86
C ILE A 227 4.61 -4.24 -17.93
N ALA A 228 5.77 -4.22 -18.60
CA ALA A 228 6.07 -5.17 -19.67
C ALA A 228 6.23 -6.62 -19.19
N THR A 229 6.44 -6.83 -17.89
CA THR A 229 6.69 -8.16 -17.32
C THR A 229 5.54 -8.71 -16.49
N VAL A 230 4.43 -7.97 -16.35
CA VAL A 230 3.25 -8.40 -15.56
C VAL A 230 2.72 -9.76 -16.00
N LEU A 231 2.59 -9.96 -17.33
CA LEU A 231 2.03 -11.18 -17.93
C LEU A 231 3.08 -12.27 -18.16
N SER A 232 4.36 -12.00 -17.86
CA SER A 232 5.44 -12.98 -17.95
C SER A 232 5.42 -13.95 -16.78
N ASP A 233 6.26 -15.00 -16.85
CA ASP A 233 6.51 -15.87 -15.69
C ASP A 233 6.83 -15.00 -14.46
N ALA A 234 6.23 -15.38 -13.33
CA ALA A 234 6.47 -14.81 -12.02
C ALA A 234 7.96 -14.48 -11.78
N LYS A 235 8.88 -15.37 -12.16
CA LYS A 235 10.33 -15.22 -11.98
C LYS A 235 10.96 -14.10 -12.81
N LYS A 236 10.30 -13.68 -13.89
CA LYS A 236 10.76 -12.64 -14.84
C LYS A 236 10.16 -11.26 -14.54
N GLN A 237 9.27 -11.16 -13.55
CA GLN A 237 8.67 -9.89 -13.18
C GLN A 237 9.73 -8.93 -12.63
N VAL A 238 9.60 -7.65 -12.98
CA VAL A 238 10.49 -6.58 -12.52
C VAL A 238 9.77 -5.70 -11.50
N PRO A 239 10.32 -5.45 -10.30
CA PRO A 239 9.71 -4.54 -9.34
C PRO A 239 9.82 -3.08 -9.79
N PHE A 240 8.77 -2.30 -9.55
CA PHE A 240 8.80 -0.86 -9.78
C PHE A 240 9.55 -0.16 -8.64
N TYR A 241 10.54 0.68 -8.96
CA TYR A 241 11.13 1.62 -8.00
C TYR A 241 10.17 2.77 -7.69
N SER A 242 9.16 2.49 -6.87
CA SER A 242 8.28 3.50 -6.29
C SER A 242 8.84 4.03 -4.98
N ASP A 243 8.47 5.27 -4.67
CA ASP A 243 8.78 5.92 -3.40
C ASP A 243 8.25 5.12 -2.21
N ASP A 244 7.08 4.49 -2.36
CA ASP A 244 6.40 3.76 -1.29
C ASP A 244 7.08 2.43 -0.98
N VAL A 245 7.45 1.68 -2.02
CA VAL A 245 8.20 0.42 -1.86
C VAL A 245 9.57 0.70 -1.27
N TYR A 246 10.27 1.73 -1.76
CA TYR A 246 11.60 2.07 -1.24
C TYR A 246 11.56 2.51 0.23
N LEU A 247 10.57 3.34 0.59
CA LEU A 247 10.35 3.76 1.97
C LEU A 247 10.16 2.54 2.89
N TRP A 248 9.32 1.60 2.47
CA TRP A 248 8.97 0.44 3.26
C TRP A 248 10.12 -0.57 3.34
N LEU A 249 10.68 -0.97 2.20
CA LEU A 249 11.60 -2.12 2.10
C LEU A 249 13.08 -1.77 2.21
N CYS A 250 13.48 -0.53 1.93
CA CYS A 250 14.89 -0.14 1.98
C CYS A 250 15.17 0.79 3.16
N LEU A 251 14.24 1.70 3.45
CA LEU A 251 14.38 2.67 4.53
C LEU A 251 13.75 2.23 5.86
N MET A 252 13.08 1.06 5.87
CA MET A 252 12.41 0.48 7.05
C MET A 252 11.48 1.48 7.75
N ASP A 253 10.78 2.30 6.95
CA ASP A 253 9.98 3.41 7.44
C ASP A 253 8.50 3.14 7.10
N PHE A 254 7.79 2.64 8.10
CA PHE A 254 6.39 2.26 8.02
C PHE A 254 5.70 2.60 9.34
N PRO A 255 4.37 2.76 9.35
CA PRO A 255 3.63 3.04 10.57
C PRO A 255 3.89 1.96 11.64
N GLU A 256 4.28 2.36 12.84
CA GLU A 256 4.10 1.52 14.03
C GLU A 256 2.58 1.53 14.31
N GLY A 257 1.94 0.40 14.66
CA GLY A 257 0.48 0.17 14.61
C GLY A 257 -0.43 1.18 15.34
N GLN A 258 -1.74 0.95 15.33
CA GLN A 258 -2.79 1.87 15.84
C GLN A 258 -2.54 2.44 17.26
N ASP A 259 -1.85 1.69 18.13
CA ASP A 259 -1.55 2.08 19.51
C ASP A 259 -0.32 2.99 19.69
N SER A 260 0.37 3.35 18.61
CA SER A 260 1.56 4.20 18.64
C SER A 260 1.15 5.65 18.91
N LYS A 261 1.31 6.10 20.16
CA LYS A 261 0.85 7.42 20.63
C LYS A 261 1.44 8.60 19.86
N GLU A 262 2.55 8.41 19.13
CA GLU A 262 3.12 9.39 18.22
C GLU A 262 3.82 8.69 17.04
N GLN A 263 3.38 8.92 15.80
CA GLN A 263 4.20 8.56 14.64
C GLN A 263 5.41 9.49 14.61
N LYS A 264 6.61 8.92 14.82
CA LYS A 264 7.85 9.69 14.73
C LYS A 264 7.97 10.30 13.33
N PRO A 265 8.36 11.59 13.21
CA PRO A 265 8.58 12.18 11.90
C PRO A 265 9.65 11.38 11.16
N SER A 266 9.31 10.93 9.96
CA SER A 266 10.22 10.18 9.11
C SER A 266 11.47 11.03 8.82
N LYS A 267 12.64 10.53 9.23
CA LYS A 267 13.94 11.14 8.88
C LYS A 267 14.27 11.07 7.38
N HIS A 268 13.47 10.31 6.63
CA HIS A 268 13.65 10.04 5.20
C HIS A 268 12.74 10.89 4.32
N LYS A 269 11.86 11.70 4.91
CA LYS A 269 10.94 12.59 4.20
C LYS A 269 11.32 14.04 4.44
N LYS A 270 11.25 14.84 3.38
CA LYS A 270 11.30 16.30 3.45
C LYS A 270 9.95 16.84 3.97
N PRO A 271 9.89 18.12 4.41
CA PRO A 271 8.64 18.74 4.85
C PRO A 271 7.52 18.76 3.80
N ASN A 272 7.87 18.71 2.51
CA ASN A 272 6.92 18.64 1.39
C ASN A 272 6.44 17.21 1.07
N GLY A 273 6.88 16.20 1.82
CA GLY A 273 6.51 14.79 1.63
C GLY A 273 7.43 13.99 0.70
N ASP A 274 8.35 14.65 -0.02
CA ASP A 274 9.32 14.00 -0.90
C ASP A 274 10.29 13.13 -0.10
N LEU A 275 10.69 11.99 -0.65
CA LEU A 275 11.78 11.23 -0.07
C LEU A 275 13.14 11.91 -0.28
N ILE A 276 14.03 11.70 0.68
CA ILE A 276 15.43 12.06 0.61
C ILE A 276 16.19 10.88 -0.03
N VAL A 277 16.01 10.70 -1.34
CA VAL A 277 16.65 9.65 -2.15
C VAL A 277 17.19 10.23 -3.46
N LYS A 278 18.17 9.54 -4.07
CA LYS A 278 18.91 10.02 -5.25
C LYS A 278 18.30 9.55 -6.56
N TYR A 279 17.44 8.52 -6.53
CA TYR A 279 16.88 7.83 -7.69
C TYR A 279 17.96 7.29 -8.64
N ASN A 280 18.98 6.62 -8.10
CA ASN A 280 20.08 6.05 -8.88
C ASN A 280 19.99 4.51 -9.01
N MET A 281 20.89 3.92 -9.81
CA MET A 281 20.93 2.46 -10.03
C MET A 281 21.28 1.65 -8.77
N ASN A 282 22.07 2.19 -7.85
CA ASN A 282 22.43 1.48 -6.63
C ASN A 282 21.23 1.34 -5.70
N GLU A 283 20.47 2.42 -5.51
CA GLU A 283 19.22 2.38 -4.74
C GLU A 283 18.19 1.47 -5.41
N TYR A 284 18.13 1.45 -6.75
CA TYR A 284 17.27 0.49 -7.43
C TYR A 284 17.70 -0.96 -7.22
N ARG A 285 19.00 -1.23 -7.20
CA ARG A 285 19.54 -2.56 -6.87
C ARG A 285 19.17 -2.97 -5.45
N GLU A 286 19.26 -2.06 -4.49
CA GLU A 286 18.81 -2.31 -3.11
C GLU A 286 17.31 -2.65 -3.07
N LEU A 287 16.47 -1.91 -3.79
CA LEU A 287 15.03 -2.20 -3.89
C LEU A 287 14.75 -3.54 -4.55
N TRP A 288 15.48 -3.87 -5.62
CA TRP A 288 15.39 -5.15 -6.31
C TRP A 288 15.63 -6.31 -5.34
N ASP A 289 16.76 -6.27 -4.62
CA ASP A 289 17.15 -7.31 -3.68
C ASP A 289 16.13 -7.42 -2.52
N ALA A 290 15.70 -6.30 -1.95
CA ALA A 290 14.72 -6.29 -0.85
C ALA A 290 13.32 -6.77 -1.28
N SER A 291 12.88 -6.42 -2.49
CA SER A 291 11.59 -6.86 -3.04
C SER A 291 11.62 -8.37 -3.30
N GLN A 292 12.73 -8.89 -3.84
CA GLN A 292 12.95 -10.32 -4.03
C GLN A 292 12.93 -11.09 -2.71
N GLU A 293 13.63 -10.61 -1.67
CA GLU A 293 13.63 -11.23 -0.34
C GLU A 293 12.21 -11.33 0.23
N LEU A 294 11.45 -10.24 0.21
CA LEU A 294 10.08 -10.21 0.70
C LEU A 294 9.18 -11.20 -0.05
N ARG A 295 9.26 -11.18 -1.39
CA ARG A 295 8.44 -12.02 -2.25
C ARG A 295 8.72 -13.50 -2.03
N ILE A 296 9.98 -13.90 -1.97
CA ILE A 296 10.39 -15.28 -1.68
C ILE A 296 9.82 -15.71 -0.32
N ARG A 297 9.98 -14.88 0.71
CA ARG A 297 9.51 -15.18 2.07
C ARG A 297 7.99 -15.39 2.12
N LEU A 298 7.23 -14.48 1.50
CA LEU A 298 5.77 -14.56 1.50
C LEU A 298 5.26 -15.77 0.69
N ASN A 299 5.92 -16.11 -0.42
CA ASN A 299 5.54 -17.24 -1.26
C ASN A 299 5.97 -18.60 -0.72
N ASN A 300 6.95 -18.66 0.19
CA ASN A 300 7.31 -19.90 0.88
C ASN A 300 6.21 -20.38 1.85
N GLY A 301 5.26 -19.50 2.22
CA GLY A 301 4.14 -19.79 3.13
C GLY A 301 2.83 -20.12 2.41
N ALA A 302 2.83 -21.11 1.52
CA ALA A 302 1.68 -21.84 0.96
C ALA A 302 0.30 -21.12 0.94
N GLY A 303 0.18 -20.01 0.20
CA GLY A 303 -1.11 -19.48 -0.23
C GLY A 303 -1.46 -19.95 -1.65
N ASP A 304 -2.75 -20.03 -1.99
CA ASP A 304 -3.22 -20.45 -3.32
C ASP A 304 -2.79 -19.49 -4.44
N THR A 305 -2.59 -18.21 -4.11
CA THR A 305 -2.16 -17.17 -5.07
C THR A 305 -0.77 -16.65 -4.70
N PRO A 306 0.22 -16.74 -5.60
CA PRO A 306 1.55 -16.23 -5.34
C PRO A 306 1.57 -14.70 -5.34
N VAL A 307 2.29 -14.12 -4.38
CA VAL A 307 2.57 -12.69 -4.29
C VAL A 307 3.42 -12.25 -5.48
N SER A 308 2.89 -11.28 -6.22
CA SER A 308 3.56 -10.59 -7.33
C SER A 308 4.27 -9.31 -6.85
N PHE A 309 5.06 -8.69 -7.74
CA PHE A 309 5.61 -7.37 -7.45
C PHE A 309 4.58 -6.24 -7.47
N ILE A 310 3.51 -6.40 -8.23
CA ILE A 310 2.38 -5.47 -8.19
C ILE A 310 1.71 -5.51 -6.82
N ASP A 311 1.59 -6.69 -6.22
CA ASP A 311 1.04 -6.80 -4.87
C ASP A 311 1.93 -6.08 -3.85
N ILE A 312 3.24 -6.28 -3.91
CA ILE A 312 4.19 -5.58 -3.03
C ILE A 312 4.05 -4.05 -3.19
N GLU A 313 3.93 -3.58 -4.43
CA GLU A 313 3.72 -2.17 -4.74
C GLU A 313 2.42 -1.61 -4.14
N ARG A 314 1.30 -2.33 -4.32
CA ARG A 314 -0.02 -1.93 -3.81
C ARG A 314 -0.07 -1.94 -2.29
N ALA A 315 0.52 -2.96 -1.65
CA ALA A 315 0.61 -3.03 -0.19
C ALA A 315 1.46 -1.87 0.36
N ALA A 316 2.58 -1.55 -0.28
CA ALA A 316 3.41 -0.40 0.10
C ALA A 316 2.65 0.92 0.00
N TYR A 317 1.86 1.10 -1.07
CA TYR A 317 1.02 2.29 -1.26
C TYR A 317 -0.03 2.43 -0.15
N VAL A 318 -0.67 1.33 0.24
CA VAL A 318 -1.63 1.31 1.36
C VAL A 318 -0.93 1.65 2.67
N LEU A 319 0.23 1.05 2.95
CA LEU A 319 1.02 1.37 4.15
C LEU A 319 1.41 2.85 4.23
N ARG A 320 1.81 3.44 3.10
CA ARG A 320 2.13 4.88 3.04
C ARG A 320 0.94 5.76 3.42
N ASN A 321 -0.26 5.32 3.06
CA ASN A 321 -1.51 6.06 3.21
C ASN A 321 -2.45 5.41 4.24
N ILE A 322 -1.88 4.72 5.24
CA ILE A 322 -2.65 3.86 6.14
C ILE A 322 -3.76 4.63 6.88
N SER A 323 -3.53 5.91 7.18
CA SER A 323 -4.47 6.77 7.90
C SER A 323 -5.78 7.01 7.15
N VAL A 324 -5.77 6.96 5.82
CA VAL A 324 -6.96 7.17 4.97
C VAL A 324 -7.45 5.89 4.30
N SER A 325 -6.67 4.81 4.38
CA SER A 325 -6.94 3.51 3.73
C SER A 325 -8.18 2.78 4.27
N GLY A 326 -8.61 3.09 5.50
CA GLY A 326 -9.63 2.33 6.22
C GLY A 326 -9.12 1.01 6.82
N TYR A 327 -7.81 0.73 6.76
CA TYR A 327 -7.21 -0.51 7.23
C TYR A 327 -7.49 -0.84 8.71
N TYR A 328 -7.51 0.16 9.59
CA TYR A 328 -7.83 -0.07 11.01
C TYR A 328 -9.33 -0.14 11.27
N ALA A 329 -10.16 0.51 10.45
CA ALA A 329 -11.61 0.46 10.59
C ALA A 329 -12.19 -0.93 10.28
N SER A 330 -11.52 -1.73 9.44
CA SER A 330 -11.88 -3.13 9.17
C SER A 330 -11.44 -4.10 10.27
N GLN A 331 -10.63 -3.66 11.24
CA GLN A 331 -10.14 -4.49 12.35
C GLN A 331 -10.94 -4.29 13.65
N GLU A 332 -11.80 -3.27 13.73
CA GLU A 332 -12.72 -3.15 14.86
C GLU A 332 -13.83 -4.20 14.72
N PRO A 333 -14.05 -5.07 15.72
CA PRO A 333 -15.22 -5.93 15.70
C PRO A 333 -16.45 -5.02 15.74
N GLU A 334 -17.34 -5.17 14.74
CA GLU A 334 -18.68 -4.58 14.72
C GLU A 334 -19.27 -4.62 16.14
N ALA A 335 -19.25 -3.48 16.83
CA ALA A 335 -19.97 -3.33 18.08
C ALA A 335 -21.44 -3.48 17.72
N GLY A 336 -21.98 -4.68 17.96
CA GLY A 336 -23.31 -5.09 17.53
C GLY A 336 -24.32 -3.98 17.76
N LEU A 337 -24.82 -3.43 16.66
CA LEU A 337 -26.05 -2.64 16.63
C LEU A 337 -27.19 -3.58 17.00
N ASN A 338 -27.39 -3.80 18.30
CA ASN A 338 -28.65 -4.27 18.86
C ASN A 338 -29.68 -3.17 18.65
N ILE A 339 -30.21 -3.07 17.43
CA ILE A 339 -31.49 -2.43 17.18
C ILE A 339 -32.53 -3.38 17.78
N VAL A 340 -32.88 -3.13 19.05
CA VAL A 340 -34.11 -3.67 19.62
C VAL A 340 -35.25 -3.05 18.83
N LYS A 341 -35.74 -3.79 17.82
CA LYS A 341 -37.07 -3.58 17.26
C LYS A 341 -38.06 -4.05 18.32
N GLU A 342 -38.53 -3.12 19.14
CA GLU A 342 -39.82 -3.31 19.81
C GLU A 342 -40.89 -3.29 18.73
N THR A 343 -41.43 -4.46 18.42
CA THR A 343 -42.67 -4.59 17.66
C THR A 343 -43.55 -5.56 18.44
N GLU A 344 -44.63 -4.98 18.94
CA GLU A 344 -45.73 -5.64 19.65
C GLU A 344 -46.23 -6.87 18.88
N LEU A 345 -46.32 -8.01 19.56
CA LEU A 345 -47.28 -9.05 19.23
C LEU A 345 -47.85 -9.64 20.53
N GLU A 346 -49.07 -9.22 20.82
CA GLU A 346 -49.96 -9.86 21.79
C GLU A 346 -50.31 -11.29 21.36
N ASN A 347 -50.15 -12.20 22.33
CA ASN A 347 -51.17 -13.15 22.78
C ASN A 347 -51.68 -14.25 21.82
N SER A 348 -51.36 -15.51 22.12
CA SER A 348 -52.34 -16.60 22.01
C SER A 348 -51.95 -17.84 22.80
N GLN A 349 -52.90 -18.24 23.65
CA GLN A 349 -52.94 -19.37 24.57
C GLN A 349 -52.85 -20.75 23.89
N LEU A 350 -52.35 -21.75 24.63
CA LEU A 350 -52.61 -23.18 24.37
C LEU A 350 -53.45 -23.77 25.52
N PRO A 351 -54.42 -24.67 25.27
CA PRO A 351 -55.44 -25.06 26.24
C PRO A 351 -55.23 -26.44 26.91
N LYS A 352 -55.62 -26.47 28.20
CA LYS A 352 -56.33 -27.51 28.98
C LYS A 352 -55.97 -29.00 28.82
N GLU A 353 -55.67 -29.64 29.96
CA GLU A 353 -56.38 -30.86 30.38
C GLU A 353 -56.66 -30.90 31.91
N THR A 354 -57.91 -31.25 32.22
CA THR A 354 -58.53 -31.69 33.49
C THR A 354 -58.02 -33.09 33.89
N LYS A 355 -58.00 -33.64 35.12
CA LYS A 355 -58.88 -33.58 36.31
C LYS A 355 -58.21 -34.46 37.40
N LYS A 356 -58.46 -34.18 38.69
CA LYS A 356 -59.00 -35.11 39.74
C LYS A 356 -58.31 -35.07 41.14
N ASP A 357 -59.14 -34.64 42.10
CA ASP A 357 -59.33 -34.99 43.53
C ASP A 357 -58.27 -34.84 44.65
N ARG A 358 -58.79 -34.18 45.71
CA ARG A 358 -58.68 -34.40 47.18
C ARG A 358 -57.27 -34.47 47.81
N GLY A 359 -56.95 -33.73 48.86
CA GLY A 359 -57.71 -32.86 49.78
C GLY A 359 -56.81 -32.46 50.96
N GLU A 360 -57.31 -31.54 51.79
CA GLU A 360 -56.84 -31.20 53.16
C GLU A 360 -55.50 -30.43 53.29
N LEU A 361 -55.32 -29.35 54.07
CA LEU A 361 -56.07 -28.55 55.06
C LEU A 361 -55.40 -27.13 55.11
N GLY A 362 -56.15 -26.01 55.14
CA GLY A 362 -56.44 -25.23 56.36
C GLY A 362 -55.39 -24.11 56.64
N ALA A 363 -55.61 -22.86 56.21
CA ALA A 363 -56.23 -21.73 56.96
C ALA A 363 -55.38 -21.20 58.15
N ARG A 364 -54.76 -20.00 58.03
CA ARG A 364 -55.25 -18.65 58.42
C ARG A 364 -55.01 -18.23 59.88
N ARG A 365 -54.46 -17.01 59.99
CA ARG A 365 -54.78 -15.89 60.92
C ARG A 365 -54.19 -15.81 62.35
N SER A 366 -53.50 -14.69 62.53
CA SER A 366 -53.46 -13.72 63.63
C SER A 366 -54.27 -13.92 64.93
N LYS A 367 -53.53 -13.64 66.02
CA LYS A 367 -53.86 -12.81 67.22
C LYS A 367 -54.96 -13.28 68.20
N ARG A 368 -54.46 -13.73 69.36
CA ARG A 368 -54.54 -13.10 70.72
C ARG A 368 -55.83 -13.30 71.57
N ILE A 369 -55.59 -13.71 72.83
CA ILE A 369 -56.24 -13.33 74.13
C ILE A 369 -57.21 -14.32 74.82
N LYS A 370 -56.82 -14.67 76.08
CA LYS A 370 -57.59 -15.02 77.33
C LYS A 370 -58.52 -16.24 77.34
N GLN A 371 -58.85 -16.88 78.46
CA GLN A 371 -58.40 -16.97 79.88
C GLN A 371 -59.12 -18.23 80.43
N GLU A 372 -58.49 -18.88 81.41
CA GLU A 372 -59.00 -19.72 82.52
C GLU A 372 -60.53 -19.90 82.71
N ALA A 373 -60.97 -21.11 83.06
CA ALA A 373 -61.14 -21.51 84.47
C ALA A 373 -61.70 -22.94 84.65
N VAL A 374 -61.28 -23.53 85.79
CA VAL A 374 -61.74 -24.73 86.52
C VAL A 374 -61.09 -26.05 86.16
#